data_AF-X0VVW4-F1
#
_entry.id   AF-X0VVW4-F1
#
_cell.length_a   1.000
_cell.length_b   1.000
_cell.length_c   1.000
_cell.angle_alpha   90.00
_cell.angle_beta   90.00
_cell.angle_gamma   90.00
#
_symmetry.space_group_name_H-M   'P 1'
#
loop_
_entity.id
_entity.type
_entity.pdbx_description
1 polymer ?
#
loop_
_entity_poly.entity_id
_entity_poly.type
_entity_poly.pdbx_seq_one_letter_code
_entity_poly.pdbx_strand_id
1 'polypeptide(L)'
;EVLGAENVNNALETEFEKEVMHVDIKRALVPTIDDVALGAKQLFEKSKCDFAVLGYSLDEGEKLSTAFQNSVLTTQFHYGKHIFRVIVPGEESMESYVRAAAKEIVRYHFKPEELQDELTKSREEGEESESSFNPFAAMFG
;
A
#
# COMPACT_ATOMS: atom_id res chain seq x y z
N GLU A 1 -17.92 7.42 -6.18
CA GLU A 1 -17.20 6.44 -5.35
C GLU A 1 -16.01 5.92 -6.12
N VAL A 2 -14.87 5.71 -5.46
CA VAL A 2 -13.71 5.05 -6.08
C VAL A 2 -14.07 3.58 -6.22
N LEU A 3 -14.24 3.08 -7.45
CA LEU A 3 -14.67 1.71 -7.71
C LEU A 3 -13.72 0.72 -7.01
N GLY A 4 -14.29 -0.26 -6.30
CA GLY A 4 -13.54 -1.34 -5.67
C GLY A 4 -12.76 -0.98 -4.39
N ALA A 5 -12.65 0.30 -3.99
CA ALA A 5 -11.84 0.69 -2.83
C ALA A 5 -12.31 0.03 -1.53
N GLU A 6 -13.61 -0.07 -1.27
CA GLU A 6 -14.13 -0.72 -0.07
C GLU A 6 -13.75 -2.21 -0.02
N ASN A 7 -13.91 -2.93 -1.15
CA ASN A 7 -13.60 -4.36 -1.23
C ASN A 7 -12.10 -4.62 -1.02
N VAL A 8 -11.23 -3.83 -1.66
CA VAL A 8 -9.77 -3.96 -1.54
C VAL A 8 -9.32 -3.67 -0.10
N ASN A 9 -9.86 -2.61 0.53
CA ASN A 9 -9.49 -2.25 1.91
C ASN A 9 -10.00 -3.28 2.93
N ASN A 10 -11.20 -3.84 2.76
CA ASN A 10 -11.72 -4.90 3.62
C ASN A 10 -10.89 -6.19 3.50
N ALA A 11 -10.47 -6.54 2.27
CA ALA A 11 -9.59 -7.67 2.05
C ALA A 11 -8.20 -7.43 2.68
N LEU A 12 -7.64 -6.23 2.56
CA LEU A 12 -6.36 -5.87 3.18
C LEU A 12 -6.39 -6.00 4.70
N GLU A 13 -7.46 -5.51 5.33
CA GLU A 13 -7.66 -5.65 6.77
C GLU A 13 -7.66 -7.11 7.20
N THR A 14 -8.40 -7.96 6.47
CA THR A 14 -8.45 -9.40 6.74
C THR A 14 -7.06 -10.06 6.62
N GLU A 15 -6.23 -9.64 5.66
CA GLU A 15 -4.88 -10.19 5.53
C GLU A 15 -3.92 -9.63 6.59
N PHE A 16 -4.02 -8.35 6.98
CA PHE A 16 -3.22 -7.79 8.08
C PHE A 16 -3.48 -8.49 9.42
N GLU A 17 -4.73 -8.78 9.74
CA GLU A 17 -5.11 -9.50 10.96
C GLU A 17 -4.54 -10.93 11.00
N LYS A 18 -4.32 -11.56 9.84
CA LYS A 18 -3.69 -12.89 9.74
C LYS A 18 -2.18 -12.83 9.94
N GLU A 19 -1.53 -11.80 9.40
CA GLU A 19 -0.07 -11.69 9.39
C GLU A 19 0.49 -11.11 10.71
N VAL A 20 -0.27 -10.26 11.40
CA VAL A 20 0.18 -9.59 12.63
C VAL A 20 -0.81 -9.83 13.77
N MET A 21 -0.37 -10.62 14.75
CA MET A 21 -1.11 -10.78 15.99
C MET A 21 -1.26 -9.43 16.69
N HIS A 22 -2.50 -9.01 16.95
CA HIS A 22 -2.87 -7.76 17.66
C HIS A 22 -2.62 -6.45 16.90
N VAL A 23 -2.64 -6.46 15.56
CA VAL A 23 -2.70 -5.20 14.80
C VAL A 23 -3.96 -4.39 15.16
N ASP A 24 -3.80 -3.08 15.42
CA ASP A 24 -4.93 -2.17 15.64
C ASP A 24 -5.22 -1.39 14.35
N ILE A 25 -6.36 -1.69 13.72
CA ILE A 25 -6.73 -1.12 12.43
C ILE A 25 -7.73 0.01 12.63
N LYS A 26 -7.39 1.19 12.12
CA LYS A 26 -8.23 2.39 12.16
C LYS A 26 -8.59 2.81 10.75
N ARG A 27 -9.87 3.13 10.54
CA ARG A 27 -10.39 3.56 9.23
C ARG A 27 -10.65 5.06 9.22
N ALA A 28 -10.33 5.70 8.11
CA ALA A 28 -10.74 7.07 7.80
C ALA A 28 -11.46 7.07 6.45
N LEU A 29 -12.72 7.51 6.45
CA LEU A 29 -13.49 7.68 5.23
C LEU A 29 -13.25 9.07 4.66
N VAL A 30 -12.96 9.11 3.37
CA VAL A 30 -12.76 10.35 2.62
C VAL A 30 -13.71 10.41 1.43
N PRO A 31 -14.21 11.61 1.04
CA PRO A 31 -15.21 11.72 -0.03
C PRO A 31 -14.67 11.33 -1.40
N THR A 32 -13.41 11.64 -1.67
CA THR A 32 -12.78 11.41 -2.97
C THR A 32 -11.35 10.87 -2.82
N ILE A 33 -10.80 10.35 -3.92
CA ILE A 33 -9.41 9.90 -3.94
C ILE A 33 -8.42 11.05 -3.67
N ASP A 34 -8.74 12.27 -4.10
CA ASP A 34 -7.89 13.45 -3.86
C ASP A 34 -7.82 13.82 -2.37
N ASP A 35 -8.81 13.42 -1.58
CA ASP A 35 -8.88 13.64 -0.13
C ASP A 35 -8.10 12.60 0.69
N VAL A 36 -7.47 11.61 0.07
CA VAL A 36 -6.70 10.55 0.77
C VAL A 36 -5.62 11.13 1.67
N ALA A 37 -4.93 12.18 1.23
CA ALA A 37 -3.91 12.85 2.05
C ALA A 37 -4.51 13.39 3.36
N LEU A 38 -5.74 13.90 3.32
CA LEU A 38 -6.48 14.34 4.50
C LEU A 38 -6.84 13.15 5.40
N GLY A 39 -7.29 12.04 4.81
CA GLY A 39 -7.59 10.81 5.55
C GLY A 39 -6.35 10.27 6.28
N ALA A 40 -5.22 10.15 5.58
CA ALA A 40 -3.95 9.71 6.17
C ALA A 40 -3.49 10.66 7.30
N LYS A 41 -3.59 11.98 7.09
CA LYS A 41 -3.33 12.97 8.14
C LYS A 41 -4.18 12.72 9.39
N GLN A 42 -5.48 12.46 9.24
CA GLN A 42 -6.36 12.17 10.38
C GLN A 42 -5.92 10.90 11.12
N LEU A 43 -5.54 9.85 10.41
CA LEU A 43 -5.02 8.61 11.00
C LEU A 43 -3.72 8.85 11.78
N PHE A 44 -2.80 9.63 11.23
CA PHE A 44 -1.53 9.93 11.89
C PHE A 44 -1.68 10.84 13.11
N GLU A 45 -2.50 11.89 13.01
CA GLU A 45 -2.63 12.90 14.06
C GLU A 45 -3.55 12.47 15.20
N LYS A 46 -4.74 11.95 14.85
CA LYS A 46 -5.80 11.65 15.82
C LYS A 46 -5.67 10.23 16.35
N SER A 47 -5.53 9.27 15.44
CA SER A 47 -5.49 7.85 15.79
C SER A 47 -4.08 7.34 16.09
N LYS A 48 -3.05 8.17 15.86
CA LYS A 48 -1.64 7.86 16.09
C LYS A 48 -1.12 6.63 15.33
N CYS A 49 -1.74 6.29 14.20
CA CYS A 49 -1.32 5.16 13.36
C CYS A 49 0.15 5.30 12.91
N ASP A 50 0.90 4.20 12.86
CA ASP A 50 2.32 4.18 12.48
C ASP A 50 2.52 4.34 10.97
N PHE A 51 1.61 3.78 10.18
CA PHE A 51 1.51 3.95 8.74
C PHE A 51 0.03 3.98 8.32
N ALA A 52 -0.21 4.38 7.07
CA ALA A 52 -1.54 4.32 6.46
C ALA A 52 -1.47 3.44 5.21
N VAL A 53 -2.58 2.79 4.88
CA VAL A 53 -2.72 1.98 3.68
C VAL A 53 -3.95 2.46 2.92
N LEU A 54 -3.81 2.59 1.61
CA LEU A 54 -4.89 2.91 0.69
C LEU A 54 -4.96 1.83 -0.39
N GLY A 55 -6.02 1.04 -0.36
CA GLY A 55 -6.39 0.07 -1.40
C GLY A 55 -7.43 0.62 -2.38
N TYR A 56 -7.22 0.41 -3.68
CA TYR A 56 -8.19 0.71 -4.73
C TYR A 56 -7.95 -0.15 -5.96
N SER A 57 -9.00 -0.28 -6.78
CA SER A 57 -8.94 -0.93 -8.09
C SER A 57 -8.81 0.14 -9.17
N LEU A 58 -8.00 -0.13 -10.20
CA LEU A 58 -7.94 0.69 -11.42
C LEU A 58 -8.12 -0.19 -12.64
N ASP A 59 -8.94 0.26 -13.58
CA ASP A 59 -9.10 -0.39 -14.87
C ASP A 59 -7.89 -0.08 -15.78
N GLU A 60 -7.70 -0.89 -16.82
CA GLU A 60 -6.59 -0.71 -17.75
C GLU A 60 -6.64 0.69 -18.40
N GLY A 61 -5.50 1.40 -18.36
CA GLY A 61 -5.37 2.75 -18.91
C GLY A 61 -5.80 3.87 -17.97
N GLU A 62 -6.42 3.57 -16.83
CA GLU A 62 -6.68 4.58 -15.80
C GLU A 62 -5.39 4.94 -15.06
N LYS A 63 -5.20 6.25 -14.82
CA LYS A 63 -4.06 6.78 -14.08
C LYS A 63 -4.53 7.72 -13.00
N LEU A 64 -3.89 7.63 -11.85
CA LEU A 64 -4.11 8.60 -10.78
C LEU A 64 -3.54 9.95 -11.16
N SER A 65 -4.25 11.00 -10.77
CA SER A 65 -3.83 12.37 -11.05
C SER A 65 -2.45 12.66 -10.44
N THR A 66 -1.65 13.48 -11.12
CA THR A 66 -0.37 13.96 -10.57
C THR A 66 -0.58 14.71 -9.25
N ALA A 67 -1.71 15.41 -9.12
CA ALA A 67 -2.08 16.12 -7.90
C ALA A 67 -2.26 15.16 -6.70
N PHE A 68 -2.95 14.04 -6.92
CA PHE A 68 -3.09 12.98 -5.93
C PHE A 68 -1.73 12.40 -5.52
N GLN A 69 -0.87 12.09 -6.48
CA GLN A 69 0.44 11.50 -6.19
C GLN A 69 1.30 12.46 -5.35
N ASN A 70 1.31 13.75 -5.72
CA ASN A 70 2.04 14.78 -4.99
C ASN A 70 1.48 15.01 -3.59
N SER A 71 0.16 14.92 -3.40
CA SER A 71 -0.47 15.09 -2.09
C SER A 71 -0.08 13.98 -1.13
N VAL A 72 -0.06 12.72 -1.61
CA VAL A 72 0.41 11.56 -0.84
C VAL A 72 1.89 11.74 -0.47
N LEU A 73 2.76 12.03 -1.44
CA LEU A 73 4.19 12.22 -1.20
C LEU A 73 4.47 13.32 -0.18
N THR A 74 3.82 14.48 -0.34
CA THR A 74 3.98 15.62 0.58
C THR A 74 3.54 15.25 2.00
N THR A 75 2.45 14.48 2.12
CA THR A 75 1.95 14.02 3.42
C THR A 75 2.93 13.06 4.08
N GLN A 76 3.50 12.10 3.33
CA GLN A 76 4.53 11.20 3.86
C GLN A 76 5.74 11.97 4.39
N PHE A 77 6.24 12.96 3.62
CA PHE A 77 7.36 13.80 4.05
C PHE A 77 7.03 14.63 5.28
N HIS A 78 5.82 15.19 5.36
CA HIS A 78 5.41 16.03 6.47
C HIS A 78 5.35 15.26 7.80
N TYR A 79 4.82 14.03 7.78
CA TYR A 79 4.66 13.21 8.98
C TYR A 79 5.83 12.29 9.26
N GLY A 80 6.74 12.08 8.30
CA GLY A 80 7.79 11.07 8.39
C GLY A 80 7.23 9.64 8.51
N LYS A 81 6.05 9.39 7.94
CA LYS A 81 5.33 8.11 8.02
C LYS A 81 4.94 7.64 6.62
N HIS A 82 4.90 6.33 6.43
CA HIS A 82 4.57 5.72 5.14
C HIS A 82 3.07 5.70 4.89
N ILE A 83 2.69 5.95 3.62
CA ILE A 83 1.37 5.75 3.06
C ILE A 83 1.52 4.74 1.93
N PHE A 84 1.16 3.48 2.21
CA PHE A 84 1.21 2.41 1.22
C PHE A 84 0.01 2.50 0.29
N ARG A 85 0.27 2.47 -1.01
CA ARG A 85 -0.76 2.46 -2.05
C ARG A 85 -0.81 1.05 -2.63
N VAL A 86 -1.94 0.37 -2.48
CA VAL A 86 -2.17 -0.97 -3.02
C VAL A 86 -3.13 -0.83 -4.19
N ILE A 87 -2.61 -1.06 -5.39
CA ILE A 87 -3.36 -0.92 -6.63
C ILE A 87 -3.65 -2.33 -7.15
N VAL A 88 -4.94 -2.66 -7.23
CA VAL A 88 -5.39 -3.91 -7.84
C VAL A 88 -5.81 -3.61 -9.27
N PRO A 89 -5.24 -4.27 -10.28
CA PRO A 89 -5.75 -4.16 -11.65
C PRO A 89 -7.18 -4.73 -11.73
N GLY A 90 -8.10 -4.02 -12.38
CA GLY A 90 -9.54 -4.37 -12.40
C GLY A 90 -9.86 -5.75 -13.00
N GLU A 91 -9.00 -6.28 -13.86
CA GLU A 91 -9.17 -7.60 -14.50
C GLU A 91 -8.54 -8.77 -13.71
N GLU A 92 -7.79 -8.48 -12.64
CA GLU A 92 -7.01 -9.47 -11.91
C GLU A 92 -7.68 -9.97 -10.62
N SER A 93 -7.18 -11.10 -10.09
CA SER A 93 -7.66 -11.64 -8.82
C SER A 93 -7.22 -10.74 -7.66
N MET A 94 -8.19 -10.00 -7.11
CA MET A 94 -7.99 -9.09 -5.97
C MET A 94 -7.31 -9.77 -4.78
N GLU A 95 -7.68 -11.01 -4.45
CA GLU A 95 -7.18 -11.70 -3.24
C GLU A 95 -5.66 -11.95 -3.28
N SER A 96 -5.11 -12.34 -4.43
CA SER A 96 -3.66 -12.58 -4.54
C SER A 96 -2.85 -11.29 -4.42
N TYR A 97 -3.33 -10.20 -5.02
CA TYR A 97 -2.70 -8.88 -4.90
C TYR A 97 -2.70 -8.38 -3.47
N VAL A 98 -3.87 -8.43 -2.83
CA VAL A 98 -4.06 -7.96 -1.47
C VAL A 98 -3.22 -8.75 -0.47
N ARG A 99 -3.18 -10.09 -0.61
CA ARG A 99 -2.32 -10.94 0.22
C ARG A 99 -0.84 -10.60 0.08
N ALA A 100 -0.35 -10.49 -1.16
CA ALA A 100 1.04 -10.15 -1.41
C ALA A 100 1.39 -8.76 -0.87
N ALA A 101 0.52 -7.77 -1.07
CA ALA A 101 0.71 -6.42 -0.57
C ALA A 101 0.72 -6.35 0.96
N ALA A 102 -0.21 -7.03 1.64
CA ALA A 102 -0.25 -7.08 3.10
C ALA A 102 1.05 -7.69 3.67
N LYS A 103 1.51 -8.81 3.09
CA LYS A 103 2.77 -9.46 3.49
C LYS A 103 3.97 -8.54 3.32
N GLU A 104 4.08 -7.86 2.18
CA GLU A 104 5.17 -6.92 1.93
C GLU A 104 5.15 -5.72 2.89
N ILE A 105 3.97 -5.17 3.18
CA ILE A 105 3.83 -4.07 4.14
C ILE A 105 4.22 -4.52 5.56
N VAL A 106 3.78 -5.71 5.97
CA VAL A 106 4.13 -6.29 7.26
C VAL A 106 5.65 -6.52 7.34
N ARG A 107 6.24 -7.10 6.31
CA ARG A 107 7.68 -7.31 6.23
C ARG A 107 8.46 -6.00 6.30
N TYR A 108 8.03 -5.00 5.55
CA TYR A 108 8.63 -3.66 5.57
C TYR A 108 8.60 -3.03 6.96
N HIS A 109 7.47 -3.14 7.67
CA HIS A 109 7.28 -2.43 8.93
C HIS A 109 7.80 -3.21 10.16
N PHE A 110 7.61 -4.52 10.19
CA PHE A 110 7.91 -5.36 11.35
C PHE A 110 9.15 -6.23 11.20
N LYS A 111 9.63 -6.46 9.97
CA LYS A 111 10.78 -7.33 9.67
C LYS A 111 11.75 -6.74 8.65
N PRO A 112 12.22 -5.50 8.83
CA PRO A 112 13.08 -4.83 7.85
C PRO A 112 14.41 -5.55 7.60
N GLU A 113 14.88 -6.38 8.53
CA GLU A 113 16.04 -7.24 8.38
C GLU A 113 15.88 -8.27 7.25
N GLU A 114 14.69 -8.84 7.07
CA GLU A 114 14.44 -9.80 6.00
C GLU A 114 14.64 -9.15 4.62
N LEU A 115 14.34 -7.84 4.48
CA LEU A 115 14.54 -7.08 3.25
C LEU A 115 16.02 -6.77 2.96
N GLN A 116 16.82 -6.53 3.99
CA GLN A 116 18.26 -6.30 3.83
C GLN A 116 18.99 -7.58 3.38
N ASP A 117 18.57 -8.74 3.91
CA ASP A 117 19.13 -10.03 3.55
C ASP A 117 18.84 -10.39 2.08
N GLU A 118 17.63 -10.11 1.58
CA GLU A 118 17.31 -10.30 0.16
C GLU A 118 18.09 -9.36 -0.75
N LEU A 119 18.20 -8.08 -0.41
CA LEU A 119 19.02 -7.13 -1.18
C LEU A 119 20.49 -7.56 -1.25
N THR A 120 21.00 -8.16 -0.18
CA THR A 120 22.37 -8.68 -0.14
C THR A 120 22.50 -9.91 -1.04
N LYS A 121 21.55 -10.86 -0.95
CA LYS A 121 21.53 -12.06 -1.81
C LYS A 121 21.35 -11.72 -3.29
N SER A 122 20.42 -10.83 -3.65
CA SER A 122 20.21 -10.41 -5.06
C SER A 122 21.44 -9.70 -5.64
N ARG A 123 22.24 -9.03 -4.80
CA ARG A 123 23.53 -8.44 -5.21
C ARG A 123 24.63 -9.49 -5.36
N GLU A 124 24.60 -10.54 -4.56
CA GLU A 124 25.56 -11.65 -4.62
C GLU A 124 25.26 -12.64 -5.75
N GLU A 125 23.99 -12.81 -6.12
CA GLU A 125 23.53 -13.81 -7.10
C GLU A 125 23.42 -13.28 -8.53
N GLY A 126 23.59 -11.98 -8.77
CA GLY A 126 23.64 -11.39 -10.11
C GLY A 126 22.35 -11.57 -10.92
N GLU A 127 21.43 -10.61 -10.83
CA GLU A 127 20.28 -10.35 -11.72
C GLU A 127 19.84 -11.49 -12.67
N GLU A 128 19.37 -12.62 -12.14
CA GLU A 128 18.49 -13.54 -12.88
C GLU A 128 17.26 -13.90 -12.02
N SER A 129 16.34 -12.95 -11.88
CA SER A 129 14.90 -13.27 -11.68
C SER A 129 14.01 -12.07 -12.03
N GLU A 130 13.80 -11.86 -13.32
CA GLU A 130 12.66 -11.07 -13.81
C GLU A 130 11.37 -11.86 -13.57
N SER A 131 10.80 -11.75 -12.37
CA SER A 131 9.37 -12.02 -12.07
C SER A 131 9.07 -11.64 -10.60
N SER A 132 9.49 -10.46 -10.15
CA SER A 132 8.98 -9.93 -8.89
C SER A 132 7.64 -9.27 -9.16
N PHE A 133 6.58 -9.96 -8.76
CA PHE A 133 5.26 -9.34 -8.63
C PHE A 133 5.38 -8.14 -7.68
N ASN A 134 5.32 -6.92 -8.23
CA ASN A 134 5.45 -5.70 -7.44
C ASN A 134 4.08 -4.99 -7.37
N PRO A 135 3.29 -5.21 -6.31
CA PRO A 135 1.96 -4.61 -6.16
C PRO A 135 2.01 -3.08 -5.96
N PHE A 136 3.21 -2.49 -5.88
CA PHE A 136 3.43 -1.04 -5.82
C PHE A 136 3.84 -0.44 -7.18
N ALA A 137 4.22 -1.27 -8.16
CA ALA A 137 4.74 -0.84 -9.46
C ALA A 137 3.67 -0.88 -10.55
N ALA A 138 2.69 -0.01 -10.44
CA ALA A 138 1.86 0.37 -11.58
C ALA A 138 1.90 1.90 -11.72
N MET A 139 3.09 2.50 -11.90
CA MET A 139 3.26 3.89 -12.32
C MET A 139 4.72 4.32 -12.56
N PHE A 140 5.49 3.55 -13.33
CA PHE A 140 6.54 4.16 -14.13
C PHE A 140 5.98 4.33 -15.55
N GLY A 141 5.50 5.55 -15.82
CA GLY A 141 5.28 6.03 -17.18
C GLY A 141 6.58 6.54 -17.76
#